data_AF-A0A7Y7J0K3-F1
#
_entry.id   AF-A0A7Y7J0K3-F1
#
_cell.length_a   1.000
_cell.length_b   1.000
_cell.length_c   1.000
_cell.angle_alpha   90.00
_cell.angle_beta   90.00
_cell.angle_gamma   90.00
#
_symmetry.space_group_name_H-M   'P 1'
#
loop_
_entity.id
_entity.type
_entity.pdbx_description
1 polymer ?
#
loop_
_entity_poly.entity_id
_entity_poly.type
_entity_poly.pdbx_seq_one_letter_code
_entity_poly.pdbx_strand_id
1 'polypeptide(L)'
;AAADGRQIVIFPEGTRTRPGETARLHPGIVAMAGHTGLPVIPVATDSGLCWSRNAFVKHPGTIHIAIGAALPPDLGRNGILPAISAAWNDLSRGFTARDPRDNPVDNSVGVPVPHSVDQ
;
A
#
# COMPACT_ATOMS: atom_id res chain seq x y z
N ALA A 1 3.08 -19.10 -2.07
CA ALA A 1 3.27 -17.73 -1.54
C ALA A 1 2.80 -17.66 -0.09
N ALA A 2 1.48 -17.64 0.16
CA ALA A 2 0.94 -17.66 1.53
C ALA A 2 1.38 -18.90 2.33
N ALA A 3 1.27 -20.10 1.74
CA ALA A 3 1.71 -21.35 2.37
C ALA A 3 3.22 -21.42 2.68
N ASP A 4 4.03 -20.59 2.01
CA ASP A 4 5.48 -20.53 2.21
C ASP A 4 5.89 -19.37 3.12
N GLY A 5 4.93 -18.70 3.79
CA GLY A 5 5.18 -17.55 4.65
C GLY A 5 5.63 -16.28 3.93
N ARG A 6 5.44 -16.18 2.60
CA ARG A 6 5.85 -15.01 1.80
C ARG A 6 4.82 -13.88 1.87
N GLN A 7 5.31 -12.65 1.96
CA GLN A 7 4.48 -11.45 1.87
C GLN A 7 3.90 -11.28 0.46
N ILE A 8 2.64 -10.85 0.39
CA ILE A 8 1.91 -10.61 -0.85
C ILE A 8 1.55 -9.12 -0.90
N VAL A 9 2.07 -8.41 -1.90
CA VAL A 9 1.77 -6.99 -2.15
C VAL A 9 0.95 -6.88 -3.41
N ILE A 10 -0.23 -6.25 -3.33
CA ILE A 10 -1.18 -6.14 -4.42
C ILE A 10 -1.62 -4.68 -4.55
N PHE A 11 -1.72 -4.20 -5.78
CA PHE A 11 -2.35 -2.93 -6.13
C PHE A 11 -3.74 -3.24 -6.73
N PRO A 12 -4.81 -3.20 -5.91
CA PRO A 12 -6.14 -3.64 -6.32
C PRO A 12 -6.75 -2.80 -7.45
N GLU A 13 -6.19 -1.65 -7.79
CA GLU A 13 -6.58 -0.78 -8.91
C GLU A 13 -6.06 -1.30 -10.27
N GLY A 14 -5.05 -2.18 -10.26
CA GLY A 14 -4.45 -2.79 -11.45
C GLY A 14 -3.62 -1.84 -12.34
N THR A 15 -3.80 -0.53 -12.22
CA THR A 15 -3.01 0.48 -12.92
C THR A 15 -2.68 1.64 -12.00
N ARG A 16 -1.61 2.37 -12.32
CA ARG A 16 -1.21 3.54 -11.54
C ARG A 16 -2.22 4.68 -11.72
N THR A 17 -2.91 5.03 -10.65
CA THR A 17 -3.84 6.16 -10.57
C THR A 17 -3.07 7.48 -10.48
N ARG A 18 -3.62 8.56 -11.03
CA ARG A 18 -3.01 9.89 -10.88
C ARG A 18 -3.16 10.35 -9.42
N PRO A 19 -2.22 11.15 -8.89
CA PRO A 19 -2.38 11.74 -7.57
C PRO A 19 -3.71 12.49 -7.44
N GLY A 20 -4.44 12.26 -6.36
CA GLY A 20 -5.75 12.86 -6.10
C GLY A 20 -6.94 12.21 -6.81
N GLU A 21 -6.73 11.26 -7.72
CA GLU A 21 -7.80 10.48 -8.33
C GLU A 21 -8.05 9.19 -7.53
N THR A 22 -9.30 8.74 -7.47
CA THR A 22 -9.67 7.44 -6.88
C THR A 22 -9.97 6.45 -7.99
N ALA A 23 -9.46 5.23 -7.88
CA ALA A 23 -9.74 4.16 -8.83
C ALA A 23 -10.61 3.07 -8.20
N ARG A 24 -11.31 2.32 -9.05
CA ARG A 24 -12.11 1.18 -8.64
C ARG A 24 -11.20 0.05 -8.17
N LEU A 25 -11.46 -0.46 -6.98
CA LEU A 25 -10.78 -1.65 -6.47
C LEU A 25 -11.37 -2.92 -7.10
N HIS A 26 -10.50 -3.77 -7.65
CA HIS A 26 -10.89 -5.07 -8.18
C HIS A 26 -11.16 -6.07 -7.05
N PRO A 27 -12.19 -6.92 -7.17
CA PRO A 27 -12.62 -7.81 -6.11
C PRO A 27 -11.68 -9.00 -5.84
N GLY A 28 -10.60 -9.17 -6.61
CA GLY A 28 -9.64 -10.27 -6.43
C GLY A 28 -9.03 -10.29 -5.02
N ILE A 29 -8.87 -9.13 -4.39
CA ILE A 29 -8.39 -9.03 -3.00
C ILE A 29 -9.31 -9.71 -2.00
N VAL A 30 -10.64 -9.65 -2.22
CA VAL A 30 -11.64 -10.30 -1.37
C VAL A 30 -11.46 -11.82 -1.43
N ALA A 31 -11.29 -12.34 -2.65
CA ALA A 31 -11.10 -13.78 -2.85
C ALA A 31 -9.79 -14.24 -2.20
N MET A 32 -8.70 -13.49 -2.36
CA MET A 32 -7.41 -13.85 -1.75
C MET A 32 -7.46 -13.82 -0.23
N ALA A 33 -8.04 -12.78 0.37
CA ALA A 33 -8.19 -12.69 1.83
C ALA A 33 -8.99 -13.88 2.37
N GLY A 34 -10.14 -14.19 1.75
CA GLY A 34 -10.97 -15.32 2.17
C GLY A 34 -10.31 -16.70 2.01
N HIS A 35 -9.53 -16.92 0.94
CA HIS A 35 -8.85 -18.22 0.73
C HIS A 35 -7.61 -18.39 1.59
N THR A 36 -6.88 -17.31 1.88
CA THR A 36 -5.63 -17.38 2.66
C THR A 36 -5.87 -17.26 4.15
N GLY A 37 -7.00 -16.68 4.59
CA GLY A 37 -7.25 -16.38 6.00
C GLY A 37 -6.29 -15.34 6.58
N LEU A 38 -5.53 -14.63 5.74
CA LEU A 38 -4.55 -13.62 6.17
C LEU A 38 -5.19 -12.24 6.24
N PRO A 39 -4.81 -11.40 7.23
CA PRO A 39 -5.31 -10.03 7.30
C PRO A 39 -4.87 -9.22 6.09
N VAL A 40 -5.69 -8.26 5.69
CA VAL A 40 -5.34 -7.27 4.67
C VAL A 40 -4.82 -6.01 5.35
N ILE A 41 -3.60 -5.60 5.02
CA ILE A 41 -2.98 -4.38 5.55
C ILE A 41 -3.12 -3.26 4.51
N PRO A 42 -3.92 -2.21 4.73
CA PRO A 42 -3.99 -1.07 3.82
C PRO A 42 -2.68 -0.30 3.86
N VAL A 43 -2.16 0.08 2.70
CA VAL A 43 -0.95 0.89 2.57
C VAL A 43 -1.22 2.03 1.59
N ALA A 44 -0.87 3.25 1.99
CA ALA A 44 -0.91 4.42 1.13
C ALA A 44 0.50 4.91 0.82
N THR A 45 0.71 5.40 -0.40
CA THR A 45 1.99 5.95 -0.87
C THR A 45 1.77 7.22 -1.68
N ASP A 46 2.64 8.22 -1.49
CA ASP A 46 2.61 9.48 -2.25
C ASP A 46 3.58 9.51 -3.45
N SER A 47 4.24 8.38 -3.74
CA SER A 47 5.22 8.23 -4.83
C SER A 47 4.77 8.76 -6.20
N GLY A 48 3.46 8.80 -6.47
CA GLY A 48 2.89 9.41 -7.68
C GLY A 48 3.16 10.93 -7.81
N LEU A 49 3.48 11.62 -6.72
CA LEU A 49 3.89 13.04 -6.69
C LEU A 49 5.32 13.24 -7.21
N CYS A 50 6.21 12.27 -6.98
CA CYS A 50 7.58 12.29 -7.49
C CYS A 50 7.68 11.62 -8.87
N TRP A 51 7.00 10.50 -9.04
CA TRP A 51 7.06 9.62 -10.22
C TRP A 51 5.66 9.42 -10.80
N SER A 52 5.17 10.41 -11.52
CA SER A 52 3.82 10.39 -12.10
C SER A 52 3.64 9.31 -13.16
N ARG A 53 2.37 9.02 -13.49
CA ARG A 53 2.01 8.07 -14.54
C ARG A 53 2.57 8.52 -15.89
N ASN A 54 3.33 7.65 -16.56
CA ASN A 54 3.99 7.90 -17.86
C ASN A 54 5.08 8.99 -17.85
N ALA A 55 5.64 9.32 -16.68
CA ALA A 55 6.78 10.23 -16.61
C ALA A 55 8.03 9.58 -17.23
N PHE A 56 8.59 10.21 -18.28
CA PHE A 56 9.91 9.86 -18.82
C PHE A 56 11.05 10.29 -17.89
N VAL A 57 10.82 11.36 -17.11
CA VAL A 57 11.78 11.89 -16.14
C VAL A 57 11.26 11.60 -14.73
N LYS A 58 12.05 10.87 -13.94
CA LYS A 58 11.78 10.63 -12.51
C LYS A 58 12.50 11.70 -11.71
N HIS A 59 11.75 12.48 -10.94
CA HIS A 59 12.36 13.47 -10.06
C HIS A 59 12.76 12.82 -8.73
N PRO A 60 13.91 13.23 -8.15
CA PRO A 60 14.20 12.93 -6.75
C PRO A 60 13.18 13.61 -5.85
N GLY A 61 12.96 13.03 -4.67
CA GLY A 61 12.03 13.51 -3.66
C GLY A 61 11.74 12.42 -2.64
N THR A 62 11.30 12.82 -1.45
CA THR A 62 10.90 11.88 -0.39
C THR A 62 9.57 11.24 -0.73
N ILE A 63 9.52 9.91 -0.62
CA ILE A 63 8.30 9.11 -0.73
C ILE A 63 7.86 8.71 0.67
N HIS A 64 6.62 9.03 1.02
CA HIS A 64 5.99 8.63 2.26
C HIS A 64 5.17 7.36 2.02
N ILE A 65 5.34 6.40 2.93
CA ILE A 65 4.56 5.17 2.98
C ILE A 65 3.86 5.14 4.33
N ALA A 66 2.54 5.07 4.32
CA ALA A 66 1.71 4.96 5.52
C ALA A 66 1.07 3.58 5.56
N ILE A 67 1.29 2.86 6.66
CA ILE A 67 0.79 1.49 6.88
C ILE A 67 -0.36 1.55 7.88
N GLY A 68 -1.52 1.03 7.48
CA GLY A 68 -2.73 1.01 8.30
C GLY A 68 -2.86 -0.21 9.21
N ALA A 69 -3.96 -0.22 9.96
CA ALA A 69 -4.33 -1.36 10.79
C ALA A 69 -4.77 -2.57 9.95
N ALA A 70 -4.58 -3.76 10.50
CA ALA A 70 -5.01 -5.00 9.88
C ALA A 70 -6.53 -5.07 9.75
N LEU A 71 -7.02 -5.35 8.54
CA LEU A 71 -8.41 -5.65 8.25
C LEU A 71 -8.64 -7.17 8.32
N PRO A 72 -9.65 -7.65 9.06
CA PRO A 72 -9.99 -9.07 9.11
C PRO A 72 -10.33 -9.65 7.72
N PRO A 73 -9.91 -10.89 7.42
CA PRO A 73 -10.15 -11.52 6.11
C PRO A 73 -11.61 -11.92 5.87
N ASP A 74 -12.42 -11.99 6.91
CA ASP A 74 -13.80 -12.51 6.92
C ASP A 74 -14.87 -11.43 6.69
N LEU A 75 -14.49 -10.17 6.48
CA LEU A 75 -15.39 -9.04 6.22
C LEU A 75 -16.22 -9.18 4.93
N GLY A 76 -15.88 -10.14 4.06
CA GLY A 76 -16.56 -10.35 2.77
C GLY A 76 -16.44 -9.17 1.81
N ARG A 77 -17.04 -9.27 0.62
CA ARG A 77 -16.89 -8.24 -0.44
C ARG A 77 -17.39 -6.87 0.00
N ASN A 78 -18.55 -6.81 0.63
CA ASN A 78 -19.21 -5.56 1.00
C ASN A 78 -18.59 -4.91 2.25
N GLY A 79 -17.74 -5.63 3.00
CA GLY A 79 -17.00 -5.06 4.13
C GLY A 79 -15.57 -4.68 3.75
N ILE A 80 -14.83 -5.57 3.08
CA ILE A 80 -13.39 -5.38 2.88
C ILE A 80 -13.06 -4.25 1.89
N LEU A 81 -13.78 -4.11 0.77
CA LEU A 81 -13.46 -3.08 -0.22
C LEU A 81 -13.72 -1.66 0.32
N PRO A 82 -14.88 -1.37 0.95
CA PRO A 82 -15.09 -0.08 1.59
C PRO A 82 -14.08 0.19 2.72
N ALA A 83 -13.72 -0.84 3.51
CA ALA A 83 -12.74 -0.69 4.58
C ALA A 83 -11.35 -0.33 4.04
N ILE A 84 -10.90 -0.96 2.95
CA ILE A 84 -9.64 -0.61 2.28
C ILE A 84 -9.70 0.84 1.80
N SER A 85 -10.76 1.25 1.11
CA SER A 85 -10.89 2.62 0.60
C SER A 85 -10.91 3.66 1.73
N ALA A 86 -11.62 3.39 2.83
CA ALA A 86 -11.68 4.27 3.99
C ALA A 86 -10.31 4.39 4.65
N ALA A 87 -9.65 3.27 4.94
CA ALA A 87 -8.31 3.28 5.53
C ALA A 87 -7.29 3.97 4.63
N TRP A 88 -7.34 3.75 3.32
CA TRP A 88 -6.43 4.41 2.37
C TRP A 88 -6.64 5.93 2.32
N ASN A 89 -7.89 6.39 2.30
CA ASN A 89 -8.22 7.82 2.37
C ASN A 89 -7.69 8.44 3.67
N ASP A 90 -7.82 7.72 4.78
CA ASP A 90 -7.34 8.15 6.09
C ASP A 90 -5.82 8.28 6.13
N LEU A 91 -5.11 7.26 5.64
CA LEU A 91 -3.65 7.23 5.55
C LEU A 91 -3.11 8.32 4.61
N SER A 92 -3.86 8.67 3.57
CA SER A 92 -3.42 9.63 2.55
C SER A 92 -3.61 11.11 2.96
N ARG A 93 -4.31 11.41 4.08
CA ARG A 93 -4.64 12.79 4.48
C ARG A 93 -3.42 13.70 4.70
N GLY A 94 -2.25 13.14 4.98
CA GLY A 94 -1.00 13.88 5.20
C GLY A 94 -0.11 14.01 3.97
N PHE A 95 -0.47 13.44 2.82
CA PHE A 95 0.37 13.44 1.63
C PHE A 95 0.23 14.77 0.88
N THR A 96 1.15 15.69 1.14
CA THR A 96 1.19 17.01 0.47
C THR A 96 2.13 17.01 -0.74
N ALA A 97 1.84 17.87 -1.72
CA ALA A 97 2.72 18.09 -2.86
C ALA A 97 4.09 18.66 -2.41
N ARG A 98 5.15 17.84 -2.54
CA ARG A 98 6.59 18.11 -2.33
C ARG A 98 6.97 18.75 -0.98
N ASP A 99 7.68 18.00 -0.14
CA ASP A 99 8.58 18.58 0.87
C ASP A 99 9.71 19.33 0.13
N PRO A 100 10.02 20.60 0.47
CA PRO A 100 11.17 21.35 -0.07
C PRO A 100 12.55 20.71 0.19
N ARG A 101 12.63 19.69 1.04
CA ARG A 101 13.90 19.06 1.43
C ARG A 101 14.34 18.00 0.42
N ASP A 102 14.97 18.48 -0.66
CA ASP A 102 15.82 17.73 -1.58
C ASP A 102 17.11 17.19 -0.89
N ASN A 103 16.99 16.64 0.32
CA ASN A 103 18.12 15.96 0.95
C ASN A 103 18.17 14.51 0.45
N PRO A 104 19.35 14.00 0.06
CA PRO A 104 19.49 12.60 -0.30
C PRO A 104 19.03 11.72 0.85
N VAL A 105 18.11 10.80 0.55
CA VAL A 105 17.67 9.77 1.48
C VAL A 105 18.85 8.85 1.79
N ASP A 106 19.09 8.60 3.08
CA ASP A 106 19.99 7.56 3.53
C ASP A 106 19.45 6.20 3.06
N ASN A 107 20.22 5.48 2.23
CA ASN A 107 19.86 4.17 1.68
C ASN A 107 19.97 3.02 2.70
N SER A 108 20.00 3.33 3.99
CA SER A 108 19.92 2.35 5.07
C SER A 108 18.56 1.67 5.07
N VAL A 109 18.41 0.60 4.28
CA VAL A 109 17.36 -0.40 4.49
C VAL A 109 17.55 -0.94 5.90
N GLY A 110 16.63 -0.65 6.81
CA GLY A 110 16.67 -1.18 8.17
C GLY A 110 16.85 -2.70 8.12
N VAL A 111 17.73 -3.23 8.97
CA VAL A 111 18.03 -4.66 9.04
C VAL A 111 16.70 -5.41 9.20
N PRO A 112 16.40 -6.45 8.37
CA PRO A 112 15.18 -7.21 8.51
C PRO A 112 15.07 -7.77 9.92
N VAL A 113 13.96 -7.45 10.61
CA VAL A 113 13.63 -8.09 11.89
C VAL A 113 13.23 -9.52 11.58
N PRO A 114 13.94 -10.54 12.08
CA PRO A 114 13.55 -11.93 11.85
C PRO A 114 12.20 -12.18 12.53
N HIS A 115 11.24 -12.70 11.76
CA HIS A 115 10.00 -13.22 12.32
C HIS A 115 10.32 -14.53 13.06
N SER A 116 10.28 -14.49 14.39
CA SER A 116 10.36 -15.71 15.21
C SER A 116 9.11 -16.54 14.98
N VAL A 117 9.28 -17.72 14.39
CA VAL A 117 8.27 -18.78 14.37
C VAL A 117 8.50 -19.61 15.62
N ASP A 118 7.67 -19.43 16.64
CA ASP A 118 7.57 -20.39 17.74
C ASP A 118 6.99 -21.70 17.20
N GLN A 119 7.69 -22.81 17.49
CA GLN A 119 7.24 -24.18 17.26
C GLN A 119 6.49 -24.70 18.49
#